data_AF-H1Z1E8-F1
#
_entry.id   AF-H1Z1E8-F1
#
_cell.length_a   1.000
_cell.length_b   1.000
_cell.length_c   1.000
_cell.angle_alpha   90.00
_cell.angle_beta   90.00
_cell.angle_gamma   90.00
#
_symmetry.space_group_name_H-M   'P 1'
#
loop_
_entity.id
_entity.type
_entity.pdbx_description
1 polymer ?
#
loop_
_entity_poly.entity_id
_entity_poly.type
_entity_poly.pdbx_seq_one_letter_code
_entity_poly.pdbx_strand_id
1 'polypeptide(L)'
;MSEKTGRNDPCPCGSGKKYKKCCMNKDRLEAQKDKEDESRFAEEFRKYIANHNEADLFSEEEEYEVFAPIEVDRIPDYGPFPHGHILFDQNELNNFKMSPPELFYDELSCGMEHQEELDTLACEVKMPGREIGKKTEYSDDPKVFFGSFDELTCIGHYASAMKKAAEFGQDAGHFISERLIETESEHLAEMFVKMLHFSPCDFRQDILAVMNAPPKSPYVLSILCIELSYYNIREDANMIWNCYNFFMEYYPDTSLSDGPVIALTRMESLR
;
A
#
# COMPACT_ATOMS: atom_id res chain seq x y z
N MET A 1 9.67 15.22 7.13
CA MET A 1 10.72 15.47 6.11
C MET A 1 12.05 15.06 6.71
N SER A 2 12.65 13.94 6.29
CA SER A 2 14.02 13.62 6.72
C SER A 2 14.98 14.57 5.99
N GLU A 3 15.70 15.40 6.74
CA GLU A 3 16.69 16.30 6.15
C GLU A 3 17.78 15.46 5.47
N LYS A 4 17.89 15.60 4.13
CA LYS A 4 18.97 14.97 3.36
C LYS A 4 20.31 15.42 3.95
N THR A 5 21.08 14.49 4.49
CA THR A 5 22.40 14.77 5.08
C THR A 5 23.27 15.49 4.06
N GLY A 6 23.71 16.70 4.39
CA GLY A 6 24.56 17.49 3.52
C GLY A 6 25.92 16.83 3.33
N ARG A 7 26.47 16.93 2.11
CA ARG A 7 27.75 16.31 1.70
C ARG A 7 28.91 16.54 2.70
N ASN A 8 28.93 17.69 3.36
CA ASN A 8 30.00 18.10 4.28
C ASN A 8 29.68 17.86 5.76
N ASP A 9 28.48 17.40 6.08
CA ASP A 9 28.01 17.21 7.45
C ASP A 9 28.65 15.98 8.08
N PRO A 10 28.72 15.89 9.41
CA PRO A 10 29.09 14.67 10.10
C PRO A 10 28.22 13.50 9.62
N CYS A 11 28.85 12.36 9.34
CA CYS A 11 28.17 11.20 8.81
C CYS A 11 27.25 10.58 9.89
N PRO A 12 25.98 10.26 9.57
CA PRO A 12 24.99 9.79 10.54
C PRO A 12 25.33 8.41 11.15
N CYS A 13 26.22 7.64 10.53
CA CYS A 13 26.70 6.35 11.05
C CYS A 13 27.60 6.44 12.30
N GLY A 14 27.75 7.63 12.90
CA GLY A 14 28.54 7.83 14.12
C GLY A 14 30.06 7.81 13.92
N SER A 15 30.55 7.78 12.68
CA SER A 15 32.00 7.68 12.41
C SER A 15 32.81 8.96 12.69
N GLY A 16 32.14 10.10 12.91
CA GLY A 16 32.76 11.42 13.06
C GLY A 16 33.38 12.00 11.78
N LYS A 17 33.32 11.29 10.65
CA LYS A 17 33.82 11.75 9.34
C LYS A 17 32.75 12.57 8.60
N LYS A 18 33.15 13.41 7.64
CA LYS A 18 32.19 14.07 6.71
C LYS A 18 31.47 13.01 5.85
N TYR A 19 30.17 13.16 5.62
CA TYR A 19 29.34 12.21 4.87
C TYR A 19 29.95 11.82 3.51
N LYS A 20 30.45 12.79 2.74
CA LYS A 20 31.15 12.55 1.46
C LYS A 20 32.40 11.68 1.51
N LYS A 21 33.01 11.54 2.68
CA LYS A 21 34.20 10.71 2.93
C LYS A 21 33.88 9.42 3.68
N CYS A 22 32.59 9.13 3.90
CA CYS A 22 32.12 7.97 4.63
C CYS A 22 31.00 7.27 3.84
N CYS A 23 29.74 7.38 4.26
CA CYS A 23 28.65 6.59 3.68
C CYS A 23 28.21 7.03 2.29
N MET A 24 28.46 8.27 1.85
CA MET A 24 27.98 8.76 0.55
C MET A 24 28.35 7.86 -0.65
N ASN A 25 29.53 7.23 -0.62
CA ASN A 25 29.90 6.29 -1.70
C ASN A 25 29.19 4.95 -1.57
N LYS A 26 28.91 4.48 -0.35
CA LYS A 26 28.12 3.26 -0.12
C LYS A 26 26.68 3.48 -0.54
N ASP A 27 26.05 4.55 -0.07
CA ASP A 27 24.68 4.92 -0.40
C ASP A 27 24.52 5.15 -1.92
N ARG A 28 25.56 5.68 -2.59
CA ARG A 28 25.59 5.78 -4.05
C ARG A 28 25.68 4.41 -4.73
N LEU A 29 26.46 3.48 -4.19
CA LEU A 29 26.60 2.12 -4.72
C LEU A 29 25.32 1.31 -4.49
N GLU A 30 24.67 1.46 -3.34
CA GLU A 30 23.36 0.90 -3.02
C GLU A 30 22.31 1.45 -3.99
N ALA A 31 22.20 2.77 -4.13
CA ALA A 31 21.28 3.37 -5.10
C ALA A 31 21.58 3.02 -6.57
N GLN A 32 22.83 2.68 -6.91
CA GLN A 32 23.15 2.13 -8.24
C GLN A 32 22.70 0.69 -8.37
N LYS A 33 22.92 -0.12 -7.33
CA LYS A 33 22.50 -1.50 -7.28
C LYS A 33 20.97 -1.62 -7.34
N ASP A 34 20.24 -0.78 -6.62
CA ASP A 34 18.77 -0.74 -6.65
C ASP A 34 18.27 -0.49 -8.08
N LYS A 35 18.88 0.48 -8.78
CA LYS A 35 18.56 0.77 -10.20
C LYS A 35 18.92 -0.38 -11.15
N GLU A 36 20.02 -1.08 -10.90
CA GLU A 36 20.44 -2.24 -11.67
C GLU A 36 19.50 -3.43 -11.42
N ASP A 37 19.09 -3.66 -10.18
CA ASP A 37 18.14 -4.69 -9.77
C ASP A 37 16.74 -4.39 -10.35
N GLU A 38 16.28 -3.14 -10.31
CA GLU A 38 15.04 -2.66 -10.95
C GLU A 38 15.07 -2.85 -12.46
N SER A 39 16.18 -2.47 -13.12
CA SER A 39 16.36 -2.67 -14.57
C SER A 39 16.39 -4.15 -14.95
N ARG A 40 17.01 -5.00 -14.11
CA ARG A 40 17.05 -6.45 -14.32
C ARG A 40 15.65 -7.04 -14.18
N PHE A 41 14.93 -6.66 -13.13
CA PHE A 41 13.55 -7.11 -12.89
C PHE A 41 12.64 -6.72 -14.05
N ALA A 42 12.69 -5.47 -14.51
CA ALA A 42 11.91 -5.01 -15.65
C ALA A 42 12.21 -5.83 -16.92
N GLU A 43 13.47 -6.17 -17.17
CA GLU A 43 13.86 -7.00 -18.32
C GLU A 43 13.43 -8.47 -18.18
N GLU A 44 13.52 -9.04 -16.98
CA GLU A 44 13.05 -10.39 -16.68
C GLU A 44 11.52 -10.47 -16.80
N PHE A 45 10.80 -9.49 -16.27
CA PHE A 45 9.35 -9.37 -16.40
C PHE A 45 8.93 -9.23 -17.87
N ARG A 46 9.59 -8.36 -18.66
CA ARG A 46 9.34 -8.28 -20.11
C ARG A 46 9.53 -9.62 -20.82
N LYS A 47 10.59 -10.36 -20.48
CA LYS A 47 10.85 -11.70 -21.05
C LYS A 47 9.80 -12.71 -20.61
N TYR A 48 9.34 -12.64 -19.36
CA TYR A 48 8.27 -13.47 -18.86
C TYR A 48 6.99 -13.22 -19.66
N ILE A 49 6.51 -11.98 -19.72
CA ILE A 49 5.32 -11.62 -20.50
C ILE A 49 5.44 -11.99 -21.99
N ALA A 50 6.61 -11.80 -22.60
CA ALA A 50 6.82 -12.12 -24.02
C ALA A 50 6.73 -13.64 -24.33
N ASN A 51 6.97 -14.49 -23.33
CA ASN A 51 7.02 -15.94 -23.49
C ASN A 51 5.80 -16.67 -22.92
N HIS A 52 4.90 -15.97 -22.23
CA HIS A 52 3.69 -16.52 -21.64
C HIS A 52 2.48 -15.96 -22.39
N ASN A 53 1.53 -16.81 -22.76
CA ASN A 53 0.28 -16.34 -23.35
C ASN A 53 -0.67 -15.79 -22.26
N GLU A 54 -1.75 -15.12 -22.67
CA GLU A 54 -2.73 -14.55 -21.74
C GLU A 54 -3.30 -15.59 -20.76
N ALA A 55 -3.53 -16.83 -21.21
CA ALA A 55 -3.95 -17.91 -20.33
C ALA A 55 -2.84 -18.37 -19.37
N ASP A 56 -1.57 -18.36 -19.79
CA ASP A 56 -0.43 -18.77 -18.96
C ASP A 56 -0.19 -17.80 -17.78
N LEU A 57 -0.39 -16.49 -18.01
CA LEU A 57 -0.28 -15.42 -17.01
C LEU A 57 -1.29 -15.53 -15.85
N PHE A 58 -2.39 -16.23 -16.11
CA PHE A 58 -3.45 -16.50 -15.13
C PHE A 58 -3.59 -18.01 -14.84
N SER A 59 -2.63 -18.84 -15.27
CA SER A 59 -2.69 -20.32 -15.16
C SER A 59 -1.96 -20.91 -13.97
N GLU A 60 -1.12 -20.13 -13.29
CA GLU A 60 -0.68 -20.55 -11.96
C GLU A 60 -1.92 -20.46 -11.09
N GLU A 61 -2.47 -21.62 -10.72
CA GLU A 61 -3.42 -21.77 -9.63
C GLU A 61 -2.71 -21.28 -8.35
N GLU A 62 -2.51 -19.97 -8.22
CA GLU A 62 -2.25 -19.35 -6.93
C GLU A 62 -3.47 -19.72 -6.11
N GLU A 63 -3.24 -20.56 -5.10
CA GLU A 63 -4.21 -20.83 -4.07
C GLU A 63 -4.35 -19.52 -3.30
N TYR A 64 -5.17 -18.60 -3.83
CA TYR A 64 -5.50 -17.34 -3.19
C TYR A 64 -5.93 -17.67 -1.77
N GLU A 65 -5.28 -17.05 -0.79
CA GLU A 65 -5.61 -17.26 0.61
C GLU A 65 -7.00 -16.65 0.84
N VAL A 66 -8.03 -17.49 0.81
CA VAL A 66 -9.40 -17.04 1.03
C VAL A 66 -9.60 -16.80 2.52
N PHE A 67 -9.53 -15.53 2.91
CA PHE A 67 -9.76 -15.15 4.30
C PHE A 67 -11.25 -15.23 4.66
N ALA A 68 -11.55 -15.71 5.87
CA ALA A 68 -12.90 -15.63 6.40
C ALA A 68 -13.33 -14.15 6.54
N PRO A 69 -14.56 -13.78 6.15
CA PRO A 69 -15.01 -12.40 6.26
C PRO A 69 -15.08 -11.95 7.72
N ILE A 70 -14.86 -10.67 7.97
CA ILE A 70 -15.08 -10.04 9.28
C ILE A 70 -16.59 -9.99 9.53
N GLU A 71 -17.05 -10.65 10.60
CA GLU A 71 -18.47 -10.70 11.01
C GLU A 71 -18.74 -9.98 12.34
N VAL A 72 -17.97 -8.93 12.65
CA VAL A 72 -18.19 -8.10 13.86
C VAL A 72 -18.65 -6.70 13.49
N ASP A 73 -19.59 -6.14 14.27
CA ASP A 73 -20.08 -4.77 14.07
C ASP A 73 -19.01 -3.70 14.36
N ARG A 74 -18.01 -4.05 15.18
CA ARG A 74 -16.90 -3.17 15.57
C ARG A 74 -15.70 -4.02 16.00
N ILE A 75 -14.50 -3.50 15.77
CA ILE A 75 -13.27 -4.10 16.31
C ILE A 75 -13.28 -4.00 17.85
N PRO A 76 -13.01 -5.10 18.58
CA PRO A 76 -12.95 -5.07 20.05
C PRO A 76 -11.86 -4.12 20.57
N ASP A 77 -12.08 -3.57 21.76
CA ASP A 77 -11.05 -2.81 22.47
C ASP A 77 -10.14 -3.79 23.25
N TYR A 78 -8.90 -3.93 22.80
CA TYR A 78 -7.87 -4.77 23.41
C TYR A 78 -7.05 -4.02 24.47
N GLY A 79 -7.47 -2.80 24.81
CA GLY A 79 -6.80 -1.95 25.78
C GLY A 79 -5.73 -1.05 25.15
N PRO A 80 -5.01 -0.28 25.98
CA PRO A 80 -4.11 0.74 25.50
C PRO A 80 -2.88 0.15 24.81
N PHE A 81 -2.51 0.72 23.67
CA PHE A 81 -1.23 0.46 23.04
C PHE A 81 -0.04 0.69 24.03
N PRO A 82 0.80 -0.33 24.28
CA PRO A 82 1.85 -0.25 25.29
C PRO A 82 2.96 0.74 24.87
N HIS A 83 3.41 1.58 25.81
CA HIS A 83 4.41 2.61 25.52
C HIS A 83 5.84 2.07 25.71
N GLY A 84 6.71 2.28 24.71
CA GLY A 84 8.16 2.03 24.83
C GLY A 84 8.57 0.56 24.73
N HIS A 85 7.71 -0.29 24.19
CA HIS A 85 8.06 -1.66 23.83
C HIS A 85 8.66 -1.69 22.43
N ILE A 86 9.77 -2.42 22.25
CA ILE A 86 10.17 -2.89 20.92
C ILE A 86 9.04 -3.84 20.51
N LEU A 87 8.14 -3.38 19.67
CA LEU A 87 6.87 -4.07 19.43
C LEU A 87 7.08 -5.41 18.73
N PHE A 88 8.01 -5.44 17.79
CA PHE A 88 8.20 -6.56 16.89
C PHE A 88 9.71 -6.71 16.68
N ASP A 89 10.27 -7.84 17.12
CA ASP A 89 11.62 -8.20 16.68
C ASP A 89 11.54 -8.36 15.16
N GLN A 90 12.32 -7.59 14.40
CA GLN A 90 12.37 -7.72 12.93
C GLN A 90 12.70 -9.15 12.48
N ASN A 91 13.25 -9.98 13.36
CA ASN A 91 13.47 -11.39 13.10
C ASN A 91 12.18 -12.25 13.15
N GLU A 92 11.11 -11.81 13.82
CA GLU A 92 9.83 -12.53 13.94
C GLU A 92 8.87 -12.26 12.77
N LEU A 93 9.04 -11.15 12.02
CA LEU A 93 8.29 -10.86 10.80
C LEU A 93 8.66 -11.76 9.61
N ASN A 94 9.74 -12.55 9.71
CA ASN A 94 10.32 -13.27 8.57
C ASN A 94 9.75 -14.69 8.32
N ASN A 95 8.49 -14.96 8.64
CA ASN A 95 7.90 -16.26 8.24
C ASN A 95 7.51 -16.29 6.75
N PHE A 96 7.24 -15.13 6.14
CA PHE A 96 6.99 -14.99 4.70
C PHE A 96 8.13 -14.21 4.03
N LYS A 97 8.41 -14.50 2.75
CA LYS A 97 9.52 -13.85 2.03
C LYS A 97 9.20 -12.39 1.65
N MET A 98 7.91 -12.09 1.43
CA MET A 98 7.21 -10.78 1.45
C MET A 98 5.70 -11.08 1.56
N SER A 99 4.96 -10.44 2.47
CA SER A 99 3.50 -10.58 2.55
C SER A 99 2.72 -9.57 1.68
N PRO A 100 1.43 -9.79 1.36
CA PRO A 100 0.64 -8.82 0.59
C PRO A 100 0.59 -7.43 1.24
N PRO A 101 0.36 -7.27 2.57
CA PRO A 101 0.45 -5.96 3.21
C PRO A 101 1.85 -5.30 3.12
N GLU A 102 2.93 -6.09 3.16
CA GLU A 102 4.30 -5.58 2.96
C GLU A 102 4.52 -5.07 1.53
N LEU A 103 4.10 -5.84 0.52
CA LEU A 103 4.15 -5.43 -0.89
C LEU A 103 3.39 -4.12 -1.10
N PHE A 104 2.17 -4.03 -0.56
CA PHE A 104 1.37 -2.82 -0.65
C PHE A 104 2.05 -1.62 0.03
N TYR A 105 2.66 -1.80 1.20
CA TYR A 105 3.41 -0.75 1.88
C TYR A 105 4.60 -0.23 1.05
N ASP A 106 5.35 -1.14 0.44
CA ASP A 106 6.48 -0.80 -0.43
C ASP A 106 6.00 0.02 -1.62
N GLU A 107 4.89 -0.36 -2.25
CA GLU A 107 4.29 0.40 -3.36
C GLU A 107 3.85 1.81 -2.96
N LEU A 108 3.19 1.98 -1.81
CA LEU A 108 2.83 3.31 -1.30
C LEU A 108 4.07 4.19 -1.09
N SER A 109 5.19 3.57 -0.69
CA SER A 109 6.44 4.27 -0.42
C SER A 109 7.17 4.74 -1.70
N CYS A 110 6.88 4.16 -2.86
CA CYS A 110 7.52 4.48 -4.14
C CYS A 110 7.02 5.78 -4.79
N GLY A 111 5.89 6.33 -4.35
CA GLY A 111 5.35 7.60 -4.88
C GLY A 111 4.58 7.46 -6.20
N MET A 112 3.86 8.53 -6.58
CA MET A 112 2.99 8.54 -7.76
C MET A 112 3.74 8.37 -9.10
N GLU A 113 4.99 8.83 -9.18
CA GLU A 113 5.83 8.67 -10.38
C GLU A 113 6.06 7.20 -10.72
N HIS A 114 6.26 6.35 -9.70
CA HIS A 114 6.41 4.92 -9.89
C HIS A 114 5.15 4.28 -10.49
N GLN A 115 3.96 4.70 -10.04
CA GLN A 115 2.71 4.22 -10.61
C GLN A 115 2.52 4.65 -12.08
N GLU A 116 3.01 5.83 -12.47
CA GLU A 116 3.02 6.26 -13.88
C GLU A 116 3.95 5.40 -14.75
N GLU A 117 5.07 4.95 -14.20
CA GLU A 117 6.00 4.03 -14.87
C GLU A 117 5.37 2.64 -15.04
N LEU A 118 4.69 2.12 -14.02
CA LEU A 118 3.95 0.85 -14.09
C LEU A 118 2.83 0.92 -15.14
N ASP A 119 2.05 2.00 -15.18
CA ASP A 119 1.01 2.22 -16.19
C ASP A 119 1.63 2.27 -17.61
N THR A 120 2.80 2.90 -17.75
CA THR A 120 3.55 2.96 -19.02
C THR A 120 4.00 1.56 -19.46
N LEU A 121 4.53 0.76 -18.54
CA LEU A 121 4.96 -0.61 -18.83
C LEU A 121 3.78 -1.50 -19.20
N ALA A 122 2.68 -1.44 -18.46
CA ALA A 122 1.43 -2.14 -18.77
C ALA A 122 0.92 -1.79 -20.18
N CYS A 123 1.07 -0.52 -20.57
CA CYS A 123 0.81 -0.06 -21.93
C CYS A 123 1.75 -0.67 -22.99
N GLU A 124 3.03 -0.88 -22.69
CA GLU A 124 3.97 -1.47 -23.64
C GLU A 124 3.67 -2.96 -23.87
N VAL A 125 3.32 -3.69 -22.81
CA VAL A 125 3.09 -5.15 -22.88
C VAL A 125 1.68 -5.55 -23.35
N LYS A 126 0.80 -4.58 -23.62
CA LYS A 126 -0.60 -4.81 -24.06
C LYS A 126 -1.38 -5.73 -23.12
N MET A 127 -1.35 -5.42 -21.81
CA MET A 127 -2.12 -6.21 -20.84
C MET A 127 -3.62 -6.26 -21.21
N PRO A 128 -4.30 -7.39 -20.94
CA PRO A 128 -5.75 -7.52 -21.04
C PRO A 128 -6.48 -6.45 -20.20
N GLY A 129 -7.68 -6.02 -20.64
CA GLY A 129 -8.45 -4.95 -19.97
C GLY A 129 -8.16 -3.52 -20.47
N ARG A 130 -7.09 -3.34 -21.25
CA ARG A 130 -6.68 -2.04 -21.82
C ARG A 130 -7.64 -1.45 -22.86
N GLU A 131 -8.54 -2.23 -23.45
CA GLU A 131 -9.45 -1.71 -24.50
C GLU A 131 -10.45 -0.65 -23.99
N ILE A 132 -10.58 -0.50 -22.68
CA ILE A 132 -11.32 0.60 -22.05
C ILE A 132 -10.55 1.93 -22.20
N GLY A 133 -9.22 1.89 -22.36
CA GLY A 133 -8.27 3.01 -22.35
C GLY A 133 -7.90 3.63 -23.69
N LYS A 134 -8.86 3.93 -24.58
CA LYS A 134 -8.65 4.97 -25.61
C LYS A 134 -9.38 6.23 -25.18
N LYS A 135 -8.67 7.14 -24.49
CA LYS A 135 -9.26 8.31 -23.81
C LYS A 135 -10.45 7.88 -22.94
N THR A 136 -10.20 7.25 -21.80
CA THR A 136 -11.25 7.10 -20.79
C THR A 136 -11.70 8.49 -20.34
N GLU A 137 -12.77 8.99 -20.94
CA GLU A 137 -13.53 10.10 -20.39
C GLU A 137 -14.20 9.57 -19.13
N TYR A 138 -13.50 9.71 -17.99
CA TYR A 138 -14.10 9.45 -16.70
C TYR A 138 -15.29 10.37 -16.51
N SER A 139 -16.34 9.87 -15.86
CA SER A 139 -17.49 10.70 -15.52
C SER A 139 -17.06 11.84 -14.59
N ASP A 140 -17.63 13.02 -14.80
CA ASP A 140 -17.53 14.15 -13.87
C ASP A 140 -18.49 13.99 -12.68
N ASP A 141 -19.35 12.97 -12.69
CA ASP A 141 -20.14 12.56 -11.54
C ASP A 141 -19.33 11.56 -10.69
N PRO A 142 -18.96 11.90 -9.43
CA PRO A 142 -18.13 11.06 -8.60
C PRO A 142 -18.80 9.70 -8.32
N LYS A 143 -20.12 9.65 -8.15
CA LYS A 143 -20.82 8.39 -7.91
C LYS A 143 -20.70 7.45 -9.11
N VAL A 144 -20.84 7.99 -10.31
CA VAL A 144 -20.67 7.21 -11.55
C VAL A 144 -19.22 6.78 -11.74
N PHE A 145 -18.26 7.66 -11.43
CA PHE A 145 -16.83 7.35 -11.49
C PHE A 145 -16.46 6.20 -10.54
N PHE A 146 -16.67 6.35 -9.24
CA PHE A 146 -16.29 5.35 -8.23
C PHE A 146 -17.11 4.05 -8.38
N GLY A 147 -18.34 4.13 -8.88
CA GLY A 147 -19.18 2.96 -9.17
C GLY A 147 -18.81 2.21 -10.46
N SER A 148 -17.94 2.76 -11.30
CA SER A 148 -17.54 2.11 -12.56
C SER A 148 -16.40 1.09 -12.43
N PHE A 149 -15.76 1.03 -11.26
CA PHE A 149 -14.64 0.14 -10.98
C PHE A 149 -15.11 -1.25 -10.52
N ASP A 150 -14.58 -2.28 -11.19
CA ASP A 150 -14.71 -3.72 -10.99
C ASP A 150 -13.33 -4.42 -11.12
N GLU A 151 -13.27 -5.74 -10.91
CA GLU A 151 -12.02 -6.53 -10.93
C GLU A 151 -11.22 -6.44 -12.24
N LEU A 152 -11.86 -6.09 -13.37
CA LEU A 152 -11.26 -6.11 -14.71
C LEU A 152 -10.98 -4.71 -15.28
N THR A 153 -11.51 -3.66 -14.66
CA THR A 153 -11.64 -2.33 -15.29
C THR A 153 -10.42 -1.42 -15.14
N CYS A 154 -9.35 -1.82 -14.45
CA CYS A 154 -8.25 -0.89 -14.12
C CYS A 154 -6.81 -1.34 -14.35
N ILE A 155 -6.58 -2.45 -15.04
CA ILE A 155 -5.22 -2.85 -15.38
C ILE A 155 -4.61 -1.82 -16.35
N GLY A 156 -3.64 -1.04 -15.86
CA GLY A 156 -2.79 -0.12 -16.64
C GLY A 156 -3.19 1.36 -16.69
N HIS A 157 -4.11 1.82 -15.84
CA HIS A 157 -4.52 3.25 -15.79
C HIS A 157 -4.65 3.81 -14.36
N TYR A 158 -3.96 3.24 -13.38
CA TYR A 158 -4.04 3.63 -11.97
C TYR A 158 -3.72 5.10 -11.77
N ALA A 159 -2.63 5.60 -12.37
CA ALA A 159 -2.21 6.99 -12.22
C ALA A 159 -3.25 7.98 -12.75
N SER A 160 -3.91 7.65 -13.87
CA SER A 160 -4.96 8.49 -14.45
C SER A 160 -6.22 8.48 -13.59
N ALA A 161 -6.62 7.31 -13.08
CA ALA A 161 -7.75 7.17 -12.17
C ALA A 161 -7.52 7.94 -10.86
N MET A 162 -6.33 7.83 -10.27
CA MET A 162 -5.98 8.58 -9.05
C MET A 162 -5.98 10.10 -9.26
N LYS A 163 -5.45 10.57 -10.39
CA LYS A 163 -5.51 12.00 -10.76
C LYS A 163 -6.95 12.48 -10.87
N LYS A 164 -7.82 11.68 -11.51
CA LYS A 164 -9.25 12.02 -11.60
C LYS A 164 -9.92 12.00 -10.23
N ALA A 165 -9.64 11.00 -9.40
CA ALA A 165 -10.17 10.89 -8.05
C ALA A 165 -9.83 12.14 -7.21
N ALA A 166 -8.60 12.65 -7.35
CA ALA A 166 -8.16 13.87 -6.67
C ALA A 166 -8.93 15.14 -7.09
N GLU A 167 -9.49 15.19 -8.30
CA GLU A 167 -10.32 16.33 -8.75
C GLU A 167 -11.63 16.45 -7.96
N PHE A 168 -12.14 15.34 -7.40
CA PHE A 168 -13.34 15.36 -6.55
C PHE A 168 -13.07 15.88 -5.12
N GLY A 169 -11.81 16.11 -4.76
CA GLY A 169 -11.43 16.65 -3.46
C GLY A 169 -11.92 15.79 -2.29
N GLN A 170 -12.41 16.44 -1.22
CA GLN A 170 -12.89 15.74 -0.02
C GLN A 170 -14.08 14.82 -0.29
N ASP A 171 -14.89 15.09 -1.32
CA ASP A 171 -16.08 14.30 -1.64
C ASP A 171 -15.72 12.86 -2.05
N ALA A 172 -14.49 12.62 -2.53
CA ALA A 172 -13.99 11.28 -2.86
C ALA A 172 -14.02 10.32 -1.66
N GLY A 173 -13.77 10.82 -0.44
CA GLY A 173 -13.66 10.02 0.77
C GLY A 173 -14.93 9.21 1.05
N HIS A 174 -16.11 9.82 0.87
CA HIS A 174 -17.39 9.15 1.05
C HIS A 174 -17.58 7.97 0.09
N PHE A 175 -17.36 8.19 -1.20
CA PHE A 175 -17.55 7.16 -2.22
C PHE A 175 -16.52 6.04 -2.10
N ILE A 176 -15.26 6.39 -1.84
CA ILE A 176 -14.21 5.40 -1.62
C ILE A 176 -14.54 4.54 -0.39
N SER A 177 -14.99 5.15 0.72
CA SER A 177 -15.36 4.42 1.94
C SER A 177 -16.49 3.43 1.69
N GLU A 178 -17.55 3.84 0.96
CA GLU A 178 -18.65 2.93 0.59
C GLU A 178 -18.12 1.72 -0.21
N ARG A 179 -17.23 1.96 -1.19
CA ARG A 179 -16.65 0.87 -1.99
C ARG A 179 -15.73 -0.05 -1.17
N LEU A 180 -14.93 0.49 -0.26
CA LEU A 180 -14.03 -0.28 0.61
C LEU A 180 -14.79 -1.20 1.58
N ILE A 181 -15.94 -0.77 2.08
CA ILE A 181 -16.78 -1.58 2.97
C ILE A 181 -17.39 -2.78 2.22
N GLU A 182 -17.76 -2.58 0.96
CA GLU A 182 -18.48 -3.57 0.15
C GLU A 182 -17.58 -4.50 -0.65
N THR A 183 -16.34 -4.11 -0.94
CA THR A 183 -15.46 -4.88 -1.84
C THR A 183 -14.94 -6.17 -1.20
N GLU A 184 -14.98 -7.26 -1.97
CA GLU A 184 -14.27 -8.52 -1.70
C GLU A 184 -12.97 -8.61 -2.51
N SER A 185 -12.76 -7.70 -3.47
CA SER A 185 -11.57 -7.64 -4.33
C SER A 185 -10.45 -6.86 -3.66
N GLU A 186 -9.31 -7.53 -3.44
CA GLU A 186 -8.08 -6.95 -2.90
C GLU A 186 -7.50 -5.89 -3.84
N HIS A 187 -7.46 -6.16 -5.14
CA HIS A 187 -6.98 -5.23 -6.17
C HIS A 187 -7.78 -3.92 -6.19
N LEU A 188 -9.12 -4.01 -6.09
CA LEU A 188 -9.97 -2.82 -5.97
C LEU A 188 -9.70 -2.05 -4.68
N ALA A 189 -9.52 -2.77 -3.57
CA ALA A 189 -9.21 -2.16 -2.29
C ALA A 189 -7.90 -1.36 -2.35
N GLU A 190 -6.83 -1.96 -2.87
CA GLU A 190 -5.53 -1.29 -3.03
C GLU A 190 -5.63 -0.05 -3.91
N MET A 191 -6.37 -0.13 -5.02
CA MET A 191 -6.59 1.02 -5.89
C MET A 191 -7.27 2.17 -5.13
N PHE A 192 -8.32 1.87 -4.38
CA PHE A 192 -9.05 2.86 -3.61
C PHE A 192 -8.21 3.45 -2.46
N VAL A 193 -7.42 2.63 -1.77
CA VAL A 193 -6.49 3.14 -0.74
C VAL A 193 -5.39 3.99 -1.37
N LYS A 194 -4.85 3.61 -2.54
CA LYS A 194 -3.90 4.46 -3.30
C LYS A 194 -4.54 5.80 -3.72
N MET A 195 -5.82 5.82 -4.10
CA MET A 195 -6.54 7.08 -4.38
C MET A 195 -6.61 7.99 -3.14
N LEU A 196 -6.83 7.42 -1.95
CA LEU A 196 -6.77 8.19 -0.70
C LEU A 196 -5.35 8.69 -0.44
N HIS A 197 -4.37 7.80 -0.53
CA HIS A 197 -2.96 8.04 -0.21
C HIS A 197 -2.33 9.15 -1.05
N PHE A 198 -2.53 9.09 -2.36
CA PHE A 198 -1.94 10.03 -3.31
C PHE A 198 -2.78 11.30 -3.52
N SER A 199 -3.92 11.40 -2.85
CA SER A 199 -4.73 12.61 -2.84
C SER A 199 -4.07 13.71 -2.01
N PRO A 200 -4.24 14.99 -2.40
CA PRO A 200 -3.85 16.11 -1.55
C PRO A 200 -4.81 16.36 -0.36
N CYS A 201 -5.90 15.61 -0.24
CA CYS A 201 -6.92 15.79 0.81
C CYS A 201 -6.62 14.96 2.06
N ASP A 202 -7.22 15.35 3.19
CA ASP A 202 -7.13 14.62 4.46
C ASP A 202 -8.36 13.71 4.61
N PHE A 203 -8.17 12.41 4.45
CA PHE A 203 -9.22 11.39 4.56
C PHE A 203 -9.17 10.61 5.87
N ARG A 204 -8.45 11.10 6.88
CA ARG A 204 -8.27 10.38 8.14
C ARG A 204 -9.60 9.97 8.78
N GLN A 205 -10.58 10.87 8.77
CA GLN A 205 -11.88 10.58 9.38
C GLN A 205 -12.68 9.56 8.58
N ASP A 206 -12.58 9.58 7.26
CA ASP A 206 -13.19 8.59 6.37
C ASP A 206 -12.59 7.20 6.63
N ILE A 207 -11.26 7.10 6.71
CA ILE A 207 -10.53 5.86 7.06
C ILE A 207 -10.96 5.34 8.44
N LEU A 208 -10.95 6.20 9.46
CA LEU A 208 -11.38 5.82 10.81
C LEU A 208 -12.85 5.37 10.82
N ALA A 209 -13.72 5.98 10.03
CA ALA A 209 -15.12 5.56 9.93
C ALA A 209 -15.23 4.13 9.37
N VAL A 210 -14.48 3.81 8.31
CA VAL A 210 -14.41 2.45 7.75
C VAL A 210 -13.82 1.46 8.76
N MET A 211 -12.77 1.82 9.49
CA MET A 211 -12.18 0.92 10.50
C MET A 211 -13.09 0.68 11.71
N ASN A 212 -13.89 1.67 12.12
CA ASN A 212 -14.84 1.55 13.23
C ASN A 212 -16.06 0.69 12.88
N ALA A 213 -16.49 0.69 11.62
CA ALA A 213 -17.51 -0.19 11.07
C ALA A 213 -16.84 -1.10 10.01
N PRO A 214 -16.07 -2.11 10.48
CA PRO A 214 -15.02 -2.72 9.67
C PRO A 214 -15.54 -3.31 8.36
N PRO A 215 -14.74 -3.26 7.29
CA PRO A 215 -15.06 -3.89 6.01
C PRO A 215 -15.16 -5.40 6.19
N LYS A 216 -15.90 -6.08 5.31
CA LYS A 216 -15.96 -7.55 5.32
C LYS A 216 -14.61 -8.18 5.03
N SER A 217 -13.83 -7.57 4.14
CA SER A 217 -12.51 -8.07 3.79
C SER A 217 -11.49 -7.74 4.89
N PRO A 218 -10.86 -8.75 5.51
CA PRO A 218 -9.81 -8.51 6.49
C PRO A 218 -8.54 -7.91 5.88
N TYR A 219 -8.28 -8.15 4.59
CA TYR A 219 -7.19 -7.51 3.86
C TYR A 219 -7.36 -5.99 3.80
N VAL A 220 -8.58 -5.50 3.49
CA VAL A 220 -8.89 -4.06 3.50
C VAL A 220 -8.56 -3.44 4.86
N LEU A 221 -8.97 -4.09 5.95
CA LEU A 221 -8.68 -3.59 7.30
C LEU A 221 -7.16 -3.54 7.58
N SER A 222 -6.40 -4.52 7.10
CA SER A 222 -4.94 -4.58 7.24
C SER A 222 -4.25 -3.40 6.53
N ILE A 223 -4.59 -3.15 5.26
CA ILE A 223 -3.97 -2.06 4.49
C ILE A 223 -4.46 -0.66 4.94
N LEU A 224 -5.67 -0.55 5.51
CA LEU A 224 -6.12 0.70 6.13
C LEU A 224 -5.33 1.05 7.39
N CYS A 225 -4.81 0.07 8.13
CA CYS A 225 -3.89 0.34 9.24
C CYS A 225 -2.61 1.02 8.72
N ILE A 226 -2.06 0.52 7.61
CA ILE A 226 -0.89 1.11 6.94
C ILE A 226 -1.21 2.55 6.52
N GLU A 227 -2.33 2.77 5.82
CA GLU A 227 -2.71 4.10 5.35
C GLU A 227 -2.92 5.09 6.51
N LEU A 228 -3.60 4.68 7.58
CA LEU A 228 -3.82 5.53 8.76
C LEU A 228 -2.50 5.98 9.41
N SER A 229 -1.45 5.14 9.35
CA SER A 229 -0.13 5.48 9.90
C SER A 229 0.55 6.66 9.19
N TYR A 230 0.20 6.96 7.93
CA TYR A 230 0.77 8.08 7.17
C TYR A 230 0.36 9.45 7.71
N TYR A 231 -0.75 9.53 8.45
CA TYR A 231 -1.18 10.76 9.13
C TYR A 231 -0.31 11.09 10.35
N ASN A 232 0.44 10.11 10.88
CA ASN A 232 1.37 10.27 12.00
C ASN A 232 0.71 10.90 13.25
N ILE A 233 -0.52 10.48 13.56
CA ILE A 233 -1.30 10.94 14.72
C ILE A 233 -1.27 9.86 15.80
N ARG A 234 -0.71 10.20 16.96
CA ARG A 234 -0.43 9.22 18.03
C ARG A 234 -1.70 8.57 18.59
N GLU A 235 -2.80 9.30 18.58
CA GLU A 235 -4.11 8.84 19.05
C GLU A 235 -4.63 7.65 18.23
N ASP A 236 -4.18 7.51 16.97
CA ASP A 236 -4.60 6.43 16.07
C ASP A 236 -3.91 5.09 16.37
N ALA A 237 -2.80 5.11 17.11
CA ALA A 237 -2.05 3.90 17.46
C ALA A 237 -2.92 2.89 18.23
N ASN A 238 -3.91 3.36 18.99
CA ASN A 238 -4.80 2.46 19.71
C ASN A 238 -5.77 1.71 18.79
N MET A 239 -6.25 2.37 17.73
CA MET A 239 -7.08 1.70 16.72
C MET A 239 -6.26 0.62 16.01
N ILE A 240 -5.04 0.95 15.59
CA ILE A 240 -4.14 0.01 14.91
C ILE A 240 -3.76 -1.16 15.84
N TRP A 241 -3.52 -0.88 17.13
CA TRP A 241 -3.26 -1.92 18.14
C TRP A 241 -4.44 -2.87 18.32
N ASN A 242 -5.66 -2.35 18.32
CA ASN A 242 -6.86 -3.17 18.38
C ASN A 242 -6.99 -4.05 17.13
N CYS A 243 -6.69 -3.52 15.94
CA CYS A 243 -6.65 -4.32 14.71
C CYS A 243 -5.57 -5.41 14.76
N TYR A 244 -4.37 -5.13 15.27
CA TYR A 244 -3.32 -6.13 15.45
C TYR A 244 -3.81 -7.31 16.29
N ASN A 245 -4.32 -7.05 17.50
CA ASN A 245 -4.79 -8.11 18.39
C ASN A 245 -6.01 -8.84 17.83
N PHE A 246 -6.88 -8.12 17.10
CA PHE A 246 -7.99 -8.73 16.37
C PHE A 246 -7.49 -9.75 15.33
N PHE A 247 -6.48 -9.42 14.52
CA PHE A 247 -5.90 -10.39 13.59
C PHE A 247 -5.23 -11.55 14.32
N MET A 248 -4.51 -11.30 15.42
CA MET A 248 -3.91 -12.38 16.21
C MET A 248 -4.94 -13.32 16.83
N GLU A 249 -6.15 -12.85 17.15
CA GLU A 249 -7.22 -13.68 17.73
C GLU A 249 -8.02 -14.44 16.66
N TYR A 250 -8.36 -13.78 15.56
CA TYR A 250 -9.31 -14.31 14.57
C TYR A 250 -8.65 -14.83 13.28
N TYR A 251 -7.42 -14.42 12.99
CA TYR A 251 -6.66 -14.76 11.77
C TYR A 251 -5.18 -15.15 12.08
N PRO A 252 -4.92 -15.99 13.11
CA PRO A 252 -3.57 -16.21 13.65
C PRO A 252 -2.58 -16.85 12.67
N ASP A 253 -3.06 -17.57 11.65
CA ASP A 253 -2.23 -18.30 10.68
C ASP A 253 -2.06 -17.54 9.35
N THR A 254 -2.39 -16.25 9.32
CA THR A 254 -2.34 -15.39 8.13
C THR A 254 -1.26 -14.31 8.26
N SER A 255 -0.91 -13.65 7.16
CA SER A 255 -0.03 -12.48 7.16
C SER A 255 -0.76 -11.14 7.41
N LEU A 256 -2.07 -11.16 7.68
CA LEU A 256 -2.88 -9.94 7.81
C LEU A 256 -2.44 -9.04 8.97
N SER A 257 -1.81 -9.61 10.00
CA SER A 257 -1.28 -8.84 11.14
C SER A 257 -0.08 -7.95 10.77
N ASP A 258 0.55 -8.19 9.61
CA ASP A 258 1.71 -7.45 9.14
C ASP A 258 1.35 -5.98 8.87
N GLY A 259 0.16 -5.69 8.31
CA GLY A 259 -0.28 -4.32 8.07
C GLY A 259 -0.29 -3.44 9.34
N PRO A 260 -0.98 -3.86 10.42
CA PRO A 260 -0.90 -3.19 11.72
C PRO A 260 0.53 -3.11 12.30
N VAL A 261 1.34 -4.16 12.12
CA VAL A 261 2.74 -4.16 12.60
C VAL A 261 3.57 -3.11 11.87
N ILE A 262 3.51 -3.06 10.55
CA ILE A 262 4.14 -2.05 9.70
C ILE A 262 3.69 -0.65 10.14
N ALA A 263 2.39 -0.46 10.28
CA ALA A 263 1.77 0.80 10.69
C ALA A 263 2.30 1.29 12.05
N LEU A 264 2.27 0.45 13.07
CA LEU A 264 2.78 0.80 14.41
C LEU A 264 4.28 1.09 14.38
N THR A 265 5.07 0.26 13.70
CA THR A 265 6.53 0.44 13.55
C THR A 265 6.85 1.78 12.91
N ARG A 266 6.12 2.15 11.85
CA ARG A 266 6.25 3.43 11.18
C ARG A 266 5.96 4.59 12.14
N MET A 267 4.87 4.53 12.89
CA MET A 267 4.49 5.56 13.87
C MET A 267 5.51 5.72 15.01
N GLU A 268 6.22 4.66 15.39
CA GLU A 268 7.30 4.73 16.38
C GLU A 268 8.58 5.34 15.81
N SER A 269 8.92 5.02 14.56
CA SER A 269 10.13 5.52 13.88
C SER A 269 10.13 7.04 13.63
N LEU A 270 8.94 7.66 13.61
CA LEU A 270 8.76 9.10 13.40
C LEU A 270 8.89 9.94 14.68
N ARG A 271 9.16 9.32 15.84
CA ARG A 271 9.30 9.98 17.15
C ARG A 271 10.66 10.64 17.39
#